data_AF-A0A4R4R096-F1
#
_entry.id   AF-A0A4R4R096-F1
#
_cell.length_a   1.000
_cell.length_b   1.000
_cell.length_c   1.000
_cell.angle_alpha   90.00
_cell.angle_beta   90.00
_cell.angle_gamma   90.00
#
_symmetry.space_group_name_H-M   'P 1'
#
loop_
_entity.id
_entity.type
_entity.pdbx_description
1 polymer ?
#
loop_
_entity_poly.entity_id
_entity_poly.type
_entity_poly.pdbx_seq_one_letter_code
_entity_poly.pdbx_strand_id
1 'polypeptide(L)'
;MVTPDVPPGTRVALRSGQWMTHLGVLGAMDVDLRIVHVGGEEHPLGLVWVRAHGLDCRLESVACAREWCIRVAVLPTALYDALNE
;
A
#
# COMPACT_ATOMS: atom_id res chain seq x y z
N MET A 1 -14.45 9.59 -5.00
CA MET A 1 -13.62 8.90 -6.02
C MET A 1 -13.85 7.41 -5.86
N VAL A 2 -13.90 6.67 -6.97
CA VAL A 2 -14.02 5.21 -6.92
C VAL A 2 -12.64 4.63 -6.58
N THR A 3 -12.56 3.66 -5.69
CA THR A 3 -11.32 2.91 -5.42
C THR A 3 -10.99 2.06 -6.65
N PRO A 4 -9.79 2.16 -7.24
CA PRO A 4 -9.41 1.31 -8.37
C PRO A 4 -9.35 -0.17 -7.94
N ASP A 5 -9.75 -1.06 -8.85
CA ASP A 5 -9.53 -2.49 -8.69
C ASP A 5 -8.08 -2.81 -9.03
N VAL A 6 -7.26 -3.00 -7.99
CA VAL A 6 -5.81 -3.22 -8.13
C VAL A 6 -5.48 -4.68 -7.90
N PRO A 7 -4.95 -5.42 -8.89
CA PRO A 7 -4.61 -6.83 -8.74
C PRO A 7 -3.57 -7.08 -7.64
N PRO A 8 -3.69 -8.16 -6.86
CA PRO A 8 -2.62 -8.62 -5.99
C PRO A 8 -1.34 -8.85 -6.79
N GLY A 9 -0.19 -8.48 -6.22
CA GLY A 9 1.11 -8.55 -6.90
C GLY A 9 1.56 -7.26 -7.57
N THR A 10 0.63 -6.32 -7.81
CA THR A 10 0.93 -4.97 -8.32
C THR A 10 1.95 -4.29 -7.44
N ARG A 11 2.97 -3.69 -8.07
CA ARG A 11 3.97 -2.89 -7.35
C ARG A 11 3.48 -1.46 -7.27
N VAL A 12 3.67 -0.82 -6.13
CA VAL A 12 3.39 0.60 -5.96
C VAL A 12 4.57 1.26 -5.24
N ALA A 13 5.10 2.32 -5.82
CA ALA A 13 6.10 3.17 -5.20
C ALA A 13 5.39 4.36 -4.55
N LEU A 14 5.44 4.46 -3.23
CA LEU A 14 4.81 5.53 -2.48
C LEU A 14 5.89 6.46 -1.94
N ARG A 15 5.83 7.74 -2.29
CA ARG A 15 6.75 8.76 -1.80
C ARG A 15 6.37 9.23 -0.39
N SER A 16 7.34 9.82 0.30
CA SER A 16 7.08 10.57 1.54
C SER A 16 5.91 11.53 1.35
N GLY A 17 4.96 11.51 2.28
CA GLY A 17 3.72 12.32 2.22
C GLY A 17 2.57 11.73 1.39
N GLN A 18 2.78 10.64 0.64
CA GLN A 18 1.71 10.04 -0.19
C GLN A 18 0.94 8.92 0.51
N TRP A 19 1.40 8.50 1.68
CA TRP A 19 0.83 7.40 2.44
C TRP A 19 0.79 7.71 3.92
N MET A 20 -0.09 7.02 4.63
CA MET A 20 -0.32 7.18 6.06
C MET A 20 -0.32 5.80 6.73
N THR A 21 0.30 5.71 7.90
CA THR A 21 0.25 4.50 8.72
C THR A 21 -1.18 4.25 9.24
N HIS A 22 -1.46 3.02 9.68
CA HIS A 22 -2.71 2.70 10.36
C HIS A 22 -2.97 3.50 11.65
N LEU A 23 -1.95 4.20 12.18
CA LEU A 23 -2.06 5.07 13.36
C LEU A 23 -2.34 6.54 13.00
N GLY A 24 -2.56 6.86 11.72
CA GLY A 24 -2.82 8.23 11.28
C GLY A 24 -1.55 9.08 11.07
N VAL A 25 -0.36 8.49 11.19
CA VAL A 25 0.91 9.20 10.98
C VAL A 25 1.26 9.22 9.50
N LEU A 26 1.51 10.42 8.95
CA LEU A 26 1.96 10.59 7.57
C LEU A 26 3.34 9.95 7.37
N GLY A 27 3.50 9.19 6.30
CA GLY A 27 4.75 8.53 5.94
C GLY A 27 5.85 9.54 5.64
N ALA A 28 6.98 9.45 6.34
CA ALA A 28 8.12 10.35 6.17
C ALA A 28 9.22 9.77 5.26
N MET A 29 9.01 8.58 4.70
CA MET A 29 9.97 7.88 3.84
C MET A 29 9.28 7.33 2.61
N ASP A 30 10.05 7.13 1.55
CA ASP A 30 9.63 6.40 0.37
C ASP A 30 9.52 4.90 0.70
N VAL A 31 8.48 4.25 0.20
CA VAL A 31 8.27 2.82 0.37
C VAL A 31 7.82 2.18 -0.94
N ASP A 32 8.49 1.09 -1.31
CA ASP A 32 8.08 0.25 -2.41
C ASP A 32 7.33 -0.96 -1.86
N LEU A 33 6.09 -1.13 -2.34
CA LEU A 33 5.17 -2.14 -1.84
C LEU A 33 4.75 -3.08 -2.96
N ARG A 34 4.47 -4.33 -2.59
CA ARG A 34 3.68 -5.25 -3.40
C ARG A 34 2.31 -5.43 -2.76
N ILE A 35 1.27 -5.06 -3.50
CA ILE A 35 -0.10 -5.11 -3.03
C ILE A 35 -0.56 -6.56 -2.82
N VAL A 36 -1.24 -6.78 -1.70
CA VAL A 36 -1.97 -8.02 -1.40
C VAL A 36 -3.47 -7.76 -1.54
N HIS A 37 -3.95 -6.62 -1.03
CA HIS A 37 -5.35 -6.25 -1.06
C HIS A 37 -5.53 -4.74 -0.98
N VAL A 38 -6.50 -4.19 -1.72
CA VAL A 38 -6.92 -2.79 -1.68
C VAL A 38 -8.37 -2.71 -1.21
N GLY A 39 -8.64 -1.81 -0.26
CA GLY A 39 -9.97 -1.61 0.31
C GLY A 39 -10.13 -2.16 1.73
N GLY A 40 -11.37 -2.13 2.22
CA GLY A 40 -11.74 -2.40 3.61
C GLY A 40 -12.65 -1.30 4.14
N GLU A 41 -12.42 -0.88 5.38
CA GLU A 41 -13.11 0.25 6.01
C GLU A 41 -12.88 1.56 5.25
N GLU A 42 -13.87 2.44 5.18
CA GLU A 42 -13.70 3.75 4.54
C GLU A 42 -12.79 4.64 5.39
N HIS A 43 -11.77 5.25 4.78
CA HIS A 43 -10.95 6.22 5.49
C HIS A 43 -11.66 7.58 5.49
N PRO A 44 -11.80 8.26 6.64
CA PRO A 44 -12.52 9.54 6.74
C PRO A 44 -11.92 10.71 5.93
N LEU A 45 -10.76 10.49 5.31
CA LEU A 45 -10.05 11.49 4.50
C LEU A 45 -10.10 11.17 3.00
N GLY A 46 -10.95 10.23 2.57
CA GLY A 46 -11.02 9.77 1.19
C GLY A 46 -9.79 8.97 0.72
N LEU A 47 -8.99 8.47 1.66
CA LEU A 47 -7.88 7.56 1.41
C LEU A 47 -8.38 6.12 1.28
N VAL A 48 -7.55 5.27 0.70
CA VAL A 48 -7.83 3.84 0.51
C VAL A 48 -6.84 3.02 1.34
N TRP A 49 -7.34 2.07 2.12
CA TRP A 49 -6.47 1.12 2.81
C TRP A 49 -5.84 0.13 1.83
N VAL A 50 -4.55 -0.10 2.01
CA VAL A 50 -3.75 -1.06 1.26
C VAL A 50 -3.09 -2.00 2.26
N ARG A 51 -3.28 -3.30 2.04
CA ARG A 51 -2.48 -4.35 2.67
C ARG A 51 -1.44 -4.81 1.66
N ALA A 52 -0.19 -4.88 2.09
CA ALA A 52 0.94 -5.14 1.21
C ALA A 52 2.09 -5.84 1.92
N HIS A 53 3.07 -6.25 1.14
CA HIS A 53 4.42 -6.55 1.60
C HIS A 53 5.38 -5.45 1.17
N GLY A 54 6.33 -5.10 2.04
CA GLY A 54 7.53 -4.37 1.60
C GLY A 54 8.35 -5.25 0.69
N LEU A 55 9.09 -4.68 -0.27
CA LEU A 55 9.89 -5.46 -1.21
C LEU A 55 10.93 -6.35 -0.49
N ASP A 56 11.42 -5.93 0.68
CA ASP A 56 12.37 -6.69 1.49
C ASP A 56 11.75 -7.93 2.17
N CYS A 57 10.41 -8.04 2.26
CA CYS A 57 9.74 -9.26 2.80
C CYS A 57 9.92 -10.48 1.86
N ARG A 58 10.58 -10.32 0.71
CA ARG A 58 10.91 -11.40 -0.24
C ARG A 58 12.30 -12.00 -0.06
N LEU A 59 13.16 -11.46 0.79
CA LEU A 59 14.45 -12.10 1.08
C LEU A 59 14.17 -13.51 1.61
N GLU A 60 14.78 -14.54 1.03
CA GLU A 60 14.62 -15.94 1.48
C GLU A 60 14.95 -16.09 2.98
N SER A 61 15.82 -15.23 3.50
CA SER A 61 16.16 -15.13 4.92
C SER A 61 15.04 -14.59 5.81
N VAL A 62 13.98 -13.99 5.25
CA VAL A 62 12.91 -13.30 5.98
C VAL A 62 11.61 -14.11 6.00
N ALA A 63 11.45 -15.16 5.16
CA ALA A 63 10.34 -16.12 5.14
C ALA A 63 9.03 -15.56 5.74
N CYS A 64 8.53 -14.47 5.14
CA CYS A 64 7.46 -13.63 5.67
C CYS A 64 6.17 -14.45 5.74
N ALA A 65 5.96 -15.17 6.86
CA ALA A 65 4.88 -16.15 7.03
C ALA A 65 3.47 -15.54 7.20
N ARG A 66 3.39 -14.20 7.15
CA ARG A 66 2.14 -13.46 7.29
C ARG A 66 1.50 -13.29 5.92
N GLU A 67 0.18 -13.32 5.85
CA GLU A 67 -0.57 -13.03 4.62
C GLU A 67 -0.30 -11.61 4.07
N TRP A 68 0.15 -10.69 4.93
CA TRP A 68 0.60 -9.32 4.62
C TRP A 68 1.43 -8.79 5.80
N CYS A 69 2.30 -7.78 5.60
CA CYS A 69 3.11 -7.18 6.68
C CYS A 69 2.99 -5.67 6.83
N ILE A 70 2.44 -4.97 5.83
CA ILE A 70 2.25 -3.52 5.83
C ILE A 70 0.77 -3.22 5.63
N ARG A 71 0.24 -2.29 6.44
CA ARG A 71 -1.07 -1.66 6.26
C ARG A 71 -0.91 -0.15 6.25
N VAL A 72 -1.28 0.48 5.14
CA VAL A 72 -1.18 1.93 4.93
C VAL A 72 -2.44 2.46 4.25
N ALA A 73 -2.78 3.72 4.49
CA ALA A 73 -3.78 4.44 3.72
C ALA A 73 -3.08 5.30 2.68
N VAL A 74 -3.58 5.29 1.44
CA VAL A 74 -2.98 6.01 0.31
C VAL A 74 -4.02 6.80 -0.46
N LEU A 75 -3.58 7.78 -1.23
CA LEU A 75 -4.46 8.47 -2.20
C LEU A 75 -4.86 7.49 -3.32
N PRO A 76 -6.12 7.53 -3.80
CA PRO A 76 -6.54 6.71 -4.96
C PRO A 76 -5.66 6.93 -6.20
N THR A 77 -5.13 8.14 -6.42
CA THR A 77 -4.26 8.46 -7.56
C THR A 77 -2.98 7.63 -7.58
N ALA A 78 -2.36 7.37 -6.41
CA ALA A 78 -1.17 6.54 -6.34
C ALA A 78 -1.42 5.09 -6.78
N LEU A 79 -2.65 4.60 -6.60
CA LEU A 79 -3.06 3.28 -7.08
C LEU A 79 -3.35 3.26 -8.59
N TYR A 80 -3.91 4.35 -9.13
CA TYR A 80 -4.07 4.50 -10.58
C TYR A 80 -2.71 4.60 -11.29
N ASP A 81 -1.77 5.36 -10.74
CA ASP A 81 -0.43 5.50 -11.33
C ASP A 81 0.24 4.12 -11.43
N ALA A 82 0.21 3.32 -10.34
CA ALA A 82 0.76 1.97 -10.30
C ALA A 82 0.14 0.96 -11.28
N LEU A 83 -1.08 1.20 -11.75
CA LEU A 83 -1.73 0.35 -12.77
C LEU A 83 -1.28 0.67 -14.20
N ASN A 84 -0.66 1.83 -14.40
CA ASN A 84 -0.24 2.32 -15.71
C ASN A 84 1.30 2.31 -15.90
N GLU A 85 2.04 1.75 -14.95
CA GLU A 85 3.50 1.52 -14.99
C GLU A 85 3.84 0.10 -15.49
#